data_AF-A0A1M6MJX0-F1
#
_entry.id   AF-A0A1M6MJX0-F1
#
_cell.length_a   1.000
_cell.length_b   1.000
_cell.length_c   1.000
_cell.angle_alpha   90.00
_cell.angle_beta   90.00
_cell.angle_gamma   90.00
#
_symmetry.space_group_name_H-M   'P 1'
#
loop_
_entity.id
_entity.type
_entity.pdbx_description
1 polymer ?
#
loop_
_entity_poly.entity_id
_entity_poly.type
_entity_poly.pdbx_seq_one_letter_code
_entity_poly.pdbx_strand_id
1 'polypeptide(L)'
;MFKKLLKIMPWANKDTNEFIIVQLNDKIMPLDRGDFYEEPLNEFLQKYGYGEVSGGGTMQSETGEIIFCDIEIMVYKNQSCEQIANGIIPFLEAKGVPKGSAVTIEESKEISFGKSEGLAIYLDGINLADNVYNECDPDYVLQELSMLTGNSGNLQRYWQGETETAFYFYGKSYEKMKAAITEFVSSYPLCKGARVVQIA
;
A
#
# COMPACT_ATOMS: atom_id res chain seq x y z
N MET A 1 55.57 6.67 8.78
CA MET A 1 54.40 7.18 8.03
C MET A 1 53.46 6.01 7.78
N PHE A 2 52.14 6.23 7.78
CA PHE A 2 51.05 5.25 7.91
C PHE A 2 50.65 4.88 9.35
N LYS A 3 49.75 5.69 9.94
CA LYS A 3 48.69 5.18 10.81
C LYS A 3 47.39 5.97 10.56
N LYS A 4 46.47 5.25 9.90
CA LYS A 4 45.00 5.33 9.91
C LYS A 4 44.35 6.70 9.65
N LEU A 5 43.89 6.86 8.41
CA LEU A 5 42.62 7.54 8.14
C LEU A 5 41.54 6.87 9.02
N LEU A 6 41.09 7.56 10.06
CA LEU A 6 39.77 7.31 10.61
C LEU A 6 38.77 7.84 9.57
N LYS A 7 38.27 6.96 8.70
CA LYS A 7 36.97 7.21 8.08
C LYS A 7 35.96 7.16 9.23
N ILE A 8 35.56 8.33 9.71
CA ILE A 8 34.35 8.47 10.50
C ILE A 8 33.24 7.94 9.59
N MET A 9 32.68 6.77 9.91
CA MET A 9 31.52 6.27 9.19
C MET A 9 30.33 7.22 9.47
N PRO A 10 29.46 7.52 8.49
CA PRO A 10 28.51 8.64 8.60
C PRO A 10 27.31 8.40 9.54
N TRP A 11 27.14 7.21 10.12
CA TRP A 11 25.99 6.85 10.97
C TRP A 11 26.09 7.40 12.40
N ALA A 12 26.77 8.53 12.59
CA ALA A 12 26.98 9.11 13.91
C ALA A 12 25.67 9.68 14.49
N ASN A 13 25.21 9.04 15.56
CA ASN A 13 24.09 9.33 16.47
C ASN A 13 22.68 8.90 16.02
N LYS A 14 22.33 7.67 16.38
CA LYS A 14 20.97 7.09 16.38
C LYS A 14 20.08 7.53 17.55
N ASP A 15 20.55 8.42 18.43
CA ASP A 15 19.79 8.84 19.62
C ASP A 15 18.93 10.08 19.32
N THR A 16 17.68 9.85 18.91
CA THR A 16 16.59 10.86 18.83
C THR A 16 15.26 10.26 19.27
N ASN A 17 14.32 11.13 19.67
CA ASN A 17 12.93 10.78 20.01
C ASN A 17 11.94 11.27 18.94
N GLU A 18 12.42 11.71 17.77
CA GLU A 18 11.57 12.29 16.71
C GLU A 18 11.13 11.21 15.72
N PHE A 19 9.82 11.16 15.47
CA PHE A 19 9.20 10.19 14.59
C PHE A 19 8.32 10.85 13.54
N ILE A 20 8.32 10.24 12.36
CA ILE A 20 7.34 10.50 11.30
C ILE A 20 6.55 9.22 11.10
N ILE A 21 5.22 9.34 11.04
CA ILE A 21 4.33 8.24 10.71
C ILE A 21 3.79 8.48 9.30
N VAL A 22 3.92 7.47 8.44
CA VAL A 22 3.34 7.49 7.09
C VAL A 22 2.17 6.51 7.08
N GLN A 23 0.95 7.04 7.06
CA GLN A 23 -0.26 6.24 6.87
C GLN A 23 -0.57 6.13 5.38
N LEU A 24 -0.65 4.91 4.87
CA LEU A 24 -0.96 4.60 3.48
C LEU A 24 -2.38 4.03 3.39
N ASN A 25 -3.26 4.67 2.62
CA ASN A 25 -4.58 4.14 2.26
C ASN A 25 -4.45 3.01 1.21
N ASP A 26 -3.59 2.04 1.50
CA ASP A 26 -3.30 0.89 0.68
C ASP A 26 -3.60 -0.38 1.47
N LYS A 27 -4.47 -1.22 0.90
CA LYS A 27 -4.88 -2.53 1.44
C LYS A 27 -3.83 -3.61 1.10
N ILE A 28 -2.57 -3.30 1.39
CA ILE A 28 -1.40 -4.13 1.10
C ILE A 28 -1.08 -5.06 2.26
N MET A 29 -0.72 -6.31 1.97
CA MET A 29 -0.36 -7.29 2.99
C MET A 29 1.00 -6.95 3.64
N PRO A 30 1.23 -7.33 4.91
CA PRO A 30 2.45 -6.95 5.63
C PRO A 30 3.77 -7.32 4.94
N LEU A 31 3.84 -8.51 4.31
CA LEU A 31 5.05 -8.93 3.59
C LEU A 31 5.29 -8.08 2.34
N ASP A 32 4.25 -7.90 1.52
CA ASP A 32 4.33 -7.05 0.32
C ASP A 32 4.60 -5.58 0.66
N ARG A 33 4.10 -5.09 1.80
CA ARG A 33 4.39 -3.74 2.32
C ARG A 33 5.88 -3.55 2.57
N GLY A 34 6.55 -4.59 3.11
CA GLY A 34 7.99 -4.65 3.30
C GLY A 34 8.73 -4.36 1.99
N ASP A 35 8.49 -5.23 1.00
CA ASP A 35 9.18 -5.18 -0.29
C ASP A 35 8.83 -3.92 -1.10
N PHE A 36 7.57 -3.50 -1.11
CA PHE A 36 7.09 -2.43 -1.99
C PHE A 36 7.34 -1.03 -1.42
N TYR A 37 7.20 -0.86 -0.10
CA TYR A 37 7.30 0.44 0.56
C TYR A 37 8.44 0.54 1.56
N GLU A 38 8.51 -0.34 2.55
CA GLU A 38 9.43 -0.18 3.70
C GLU A 38 10.90 -0.25 3.27
N GLU A 39 11.30 -1.28 2.53
CA GLU A 39 12.70 -1.44 2.11
C GLU A 39 13.15 -0.29 1.21
N PRO A 40 12.42 0.09 0.13
CA PRO A 40 12.83 1.21 -0.70
C PRO A 40 12.83 2.55 0.04
N LEU A 41 11.89 2.76 0.97
CA LEU A 41 11.83 3.97 1.78
C LEU A 41 13.00 4.03 2.76
N ASN A 42 13.34 2.91 3.40
CA ASN A 42 14.49 2.81 4.29
C ASN A 42 15.79 3.09 3.54
N GLU A 43 15.98 2.52 2.34
CA GLU A 43 17.12 2.83 1.48
C GLU A 43 17.19 4.32 1.13
N PHE A 44 16.05 4.93 0.78
CA PHE A 44 15.96 6.36 0.50
C PHE A 44 16.40 7.19 1.72
N LEU A 45 15.87 6.90 2.90
CA LEU A 45 16.18 7.61 4.14
C LEU A 45 17.67 7.48 4.50
N GLN A 46 18.22 6.26 4.45
CA GLN A 46 19.61 6.00 4.78
C GLN A 46 20.57 6.66 3.78
N LYS A 47 20.24 6.65 2.49
CA LYS A 47 21.06 7.28 1.43
C LYS A 47 21.28 8.77 1.66
N TYR A 48 20.26 9.47 2.16
CA TYR A 48 20.35 10.91 2.44
C TYR A 48 20.71 11.23 3.91
N GLY A 49 20.90 10.21 4.75
CA GLY A 49 21.20 10.40 6.17
C GLY A 49 20.02 10.99 6.96
N TYR A 50 18.79 10.74 6.51
CA TYR A 50 17.58 11.27 7.12
C TYR A 50 17.11 10.45 8.32
N GLY A 51 17.26 9.13 8.27
CA GLY A 51 16.71 8.23 9.27
C GLY A 51 16.70 6.78 8.81
N GLU A 52 15.87 5.99 9.46
CA GLU A 52 15.57 4.61 9.10
C GLU A 52 14.11 4.28 9.40
N VAL A 53 13.55 3.31 8.67
CA VAL A 53 12.26 2.72 9.04
C VAL A 53 12.45 1.95 10.34
N SER A 54 11.63 2.25 11.35
CA SER A 54 11.72 1.67 12.69
C SER A 54 10.61 0.67 13.00
N GLY A 55 9.52 0.69 12.23
CA GLY A 55 8.35 -0.13 12.47
C GLY A 55 7.23 0.12 11.46
N GLY A 56 6.09 -0.51 11.71
CA GLY A 56 4.90 -0.34 10.89
C GLY A 56 3.74 -1.17 11.41
N GLY A 57 2.53 -0.70 11.12
CA GLY A 57 1.27 -1.28 11.59
C GLY A 57 0.32 -1.61 10.45
N THR A 58 -0.59 -2.54 10.68
CA THR A 58 -1.70 -2.82 9.77
C THR A 58 -2.99 -2.66 10.55
N MET A 59 -3.81 -1.69 10.15
CA MET A 59 -5.13 -1.54 10.70
C MET A 59 -6.09 -2.47 9.98
N GLN A 60 -6.84 -3.26 10.74
CA GLN A 60 -7.86 -4.17 10.21
C GLN A 60 -9.24 -3.81 10.78
N SER A 61 -10.28 -4.09 10.01
CA SER A 61 -11.66 -4.08 10.49
C SER A 61 -11.91 -5.28 11.40
N GLU A 62 -13.12 -5.34 12.00
CA GLU A 62 -13.55 -6.49 12.79
C GLU A 62 -13.54 -7.81 11.99
N THR A 63 -13.66 -7.74 10.65
CA THR A 63 -13.64 -8.90 9.76
C THR A 63 -12.22 -9.31 9.34
N GLY A 64 -11.20 -8.60 9.81
CA GLY A 64 -9.80 -8.80 9.41
C GLY A 64 -9.44 -8.16 8.07
N GLU A 65 -10.38 -7.46 7.41
CA GLU A 65 -10.09 -6.72 6.18
C GLU A 65 -9.14 -5.55 6.49
N ILE A 66 -8.06 -5.41 5.72
CA ILE A 66 -7.13 -4.29 5.89
C ILE A 66 -7.85 -2.97 5.56
N ILE A 67 -7.73 -1.98 6.44
CA ILE A 67 -8.23 -0.62 6.23
C ILE A 67 -7.10 0.25 5.67
N PHE A 68 -5.96 0.27 6.35
CA PHE A 68 -4.75 1.00 5.96
C PHE A 68 -3.52 0.35 6.62
N CYS A 69 -2.34 0.80 6.22
CA CYS A 69 -1.10 0.47 6.93
C CYS A 69 -0.29 1.72 7.27
N ASP A 70 0.53 1.60 8.32
CA ASP A 70 1.43 2.65 8.77
C ASP A 70 2.87 2.20 8.62
N ILE A 71 3.75 3.15 8.32
CA ILE A 71 5.21 3.00 8.36
C ILE A 71 5.76 4.04 9.32
N GLU A 72 6.50 3.58 10.32
CA GLU A 72 7.15 4.43 11.32
C GLU A 72 8.59 4.71 10.90
N ILE A 73 8.97 5.98 10.93
CA ILE A 73 10.31 6.46 10.58
C ILE A 73 10.94 7.11 11.79
N MET A 74 12.09 6.59 12.21
CA MET A 74 12.96 7.26 13.18
C MET A 74 13.86 8.25 12.45
N VAL A 75 13.82 9.51 12.88
CA VAL A 75 14.57 10.61 12.24
C VAL A 75 15.92 10.80 12.90
N TYR A 76 17.02 10.84 12.14
CA TYR A 76 18.35 11.06 12.70
C TYR A 76 18.55 12.49 13.25
N LYS A 77 19.51 12.64 14.16
CA LYS A 77 19.77 13.90 14.86
C LYS A 77 20.11 15.04 13.89
N ASN A 78 19.59 16.23 14.20
CA ASN A 78 19.76 17.46 13.43
C ASN A 78 19.15 17.42 12.00
N GLN A 79 18.25 16.48 11.73
CA GLN A 79 17.42 16.52 10.53
C GLN A 79 16.12 17.28 10.81
N SER A 80 15.44 17.75 9.76
CA SER A 80 14.12 18.38 9.87
C SER A 80 13.05 17.42 9.40
N CYS A 81 12.08 17.10 10.26
CA CYS A 81 10.94 16.27 9.90
C CYS A 81 10.17 16.81 8.69
N GLU A 82 10.01 18.13 8.56
CA GLU A 82 9.35 18.73 7.41
C GLU A 82 10.13 18.55 6.11
N GLN A 83 11.46 18.68 6.14
CA GLN A 83 12.29 18.45 4.96
C GLN A 83 12.22 16.98 4.53
N ILE A 84 12.24 16.06 5.49
CA ILE A 84 12.08 14.63 5.23
C ILE A 84 10.71 14.34 4.65
N ALA A 85 9.62 14.86 5.27
CA ALA A 85 8.26 14.71 4.77
C ALA A 85 8.13 15.18 3.32
N ASN A 86 8.67 16.35 3.00
CA ASN A 86 8.70 16.90 1.63
C ASN A 86 9.50 16.03 0.64
N GLY A 87 10.47 15.25 1.12
CA GLY A 87 11.24 14.32 0.31
C GLY A 87 10.55 12.97 0.10
N ILE A 88 9.94 12.40 1.14
CA ILE A 88 9.29 11.07 1.07
C ILE A 88 7.95 11.11 0.33
N ILE A 89 7.20 12.20 0.41
CA ILE A 89 5.90 12.34 -0.28
C ILE A 89 6.05 12.09 -1.79
N PRO A 90 6.88 12.84 -2.56
CA PRO A 90 7.02 12.60 -3.99
C PRO A 90 7.64 11.23 -4.30
N PHE A 91 8.50 10.71 -3.42
CA PHE A 91 9.06 9.35 -3.56
C PHE A 91 7.96 8.28 -3.50
N LEU A 92 7.05 8.39 -2.54
CA LEU A 92 5.93 7.47 -2.34
C LEU A 92 4.84 7.66 -3.40
N GLU A 93 4.53 8.89 -3.79
CA GLU A 93 3.59 9.15 -4.89
C GLU A 93 4.07 8.53 -6.22
N ALA A 94 5.38 8.52 -6.48
CA ALA A 94 5.94 7.87 -7.66
C ALA A 94 5.76 6.34 -7.65
N LYS A 95 5.55 5.74 -6.48
CA LYS A 95 5.17 4.32 -6.31
C LYS A 95 3.66 4.07 -6.44
N GLY A 96 2.87 5.12 -6.68
CA GLY A 96 1.43 4.99 -6.88
C GLY A 96 0.63 4.92 -5.58
N VAL A 97 1.11 5.54 -4.49
CA VAL A 97 0.35 5.61 -3.23
C VAL A 97 -1.06 6.18 -3.46
N PRO A 98 -2.10 5.54 -2.89
CA PRO A 98 -3.49 5.97 -3.08
C PRO A 98 -3.82 7.29 -2.38
N LYS A 99 -4.80 8.00 -2.94
CA LYS A 99 -5.44 9.15 -2.28
C LYS A 99 -5.96 8.75 -0.89
N GLY A 100 -5.96 9.69 0.04
CA GLY A 100 -6.34 9.44 1.44
C GLY A 100 -5.19 8.96 2.33
N SER A 101 -3.96 8.94 1.81
CA SER A 101 -2.74 8.70 2.59
C SER A 101 -2.27 9.99 3.27
N ALA A 102 -1.50 9.87 4.34
CA ALA A 102 -1.04 11.02 5.13
C ALA A 102 0.35 10.80 5.73
N VAL A 103 1.09 11.89 5.90
CA VAL A 103 2.32 11.93 6.70
C VAL A 103 2.06 12.75 7.96
N THR A 104 2.32 12.17 9.12
CA THR A 104 2.17 12.81 10.42
C THR A 104 3.54 13.05 11.05
N ILE A 105 3.82 14.30 11.39
CA ILE A 105 5.04 14.74 12.09
C ILE A 105 4.69 14.96 13.56
N GLU A 106 5.39 14.29 14.47
CA GLU A 106 5.27 14.47 15.93
C GLU A 106 3.82 14.54 16.44
N GLU A 107 2.93 13.69 15.90
CA GLU A 107 1.51 13.58 16.29
C GLU A 107 0.67 14.88 16.17
N SER A 108 1.20 15.94 15.54
CA SER A 108 0.59 17.28 15.58
C SER A 108 0.31 17.88 14.21
N LYS A 109 1.09 17.48 13.20
CA LYS A 109 0.97 18.01 11.84
C LYS A 109 0.78 16.88 10.83
N GLU A 110 -0.42 16.82 10.28
CA GLU A 110 -0.80 15.89 9.22
C GLU A 110 -0.71 16.58 7.85
N ILE A 111 -0.11 15.88 6.88
CA ILE A 111 0.01 16.30 5.49
C ILE A 111 -0.59 15.19 4.62
N SER A 112 -1.80 15.42 4.10
CA SER A 112 -2.43 14.48 3.17
C SER A 112 -1.69 14.43 1.82
N PHE A 113 -1.54 13.24 1.25
CA PHE A 113 -0.91 13.02 -0.05
C PHE A 113 -1.49 11.78 -0.75
N GLY A 114 -0.92 11.43 -1.90
CA GLY A 114 -1.35 10.29 -2.70
C GLY A 114 -2.17 10.71 -3.91
N LYS A 115 -2.02 9.96 -4.99
CA LYS A 115 -2.53 10.35 -6.33
C LYS A 115 -3.35 9.26 -7.00
N SER A 116 -3.12 8.00 -6.67
CA SER A 116 -3.85 6.90 -7.27
C SER A 116 -5.28 6.84 -6.74
N GLU A 117 -6.21 6.56 -7.62
CA GLU A 117 -7.58 6.16 -7.28
C GLU A 117 -7.64 4.66 -7.09
N GLY A 118 -8.59 4.20 -6.29
CA GLY A 118 -8.70 2.80 -5.87
C GLY A 118 -10.05 2.19 -6.24
N LEU A 119 -10.02 0.96 -6.73
CA LEU A 119 -11.19 0.14 -7.02
C LEU A 119 -11.12 -1.14 -6.21
N ALA A 120 -12.17 -1.43 -5.46
CA ALA A 120 -12.40 -2.73 -4.86
C ALA A 120 -13.51 -3.46 -5.59
N ILE A 121 -13.38 -4.77 -5.74
CA ILE A 121 -14.48 -5.67 -6.09
C ILE A 121 -14.63 -6.74 -5.01
N TYR A 122 -15.85 -6.95 -4.54
CA TYR A 122 -16.21 -7.96 -3.55
C TYR A 122 -17.03 -9.04 -4.24
N LEU A 123 -16.49 -10.26 -4.31
CA LEU A 123 -17.13 -11.45 -4.84
C LEU A 123 -17.92 -12.15 -3.74
N ASP A 124 -19.06 -12.73 -4.11
CA ASP A 124 -19.89 -13.49 -3.18
C ASP A 124 -19.27 -14.87 -2.90
N GLY A 125 -19.04 -15.17 -1.62
CA GLY A 125 -18.42 -16.41 -1.17
C GLY A 125 -19.39 -17.51 -0.71
N ILE A 126 -20.70 -17.25 -0.63
CA ILE A 126 -21.65 -18.19 0.00
C ILE A 126 -23.02 -18.36 -0.68
N ASN A 127 -23.43 -17.47 -1.60
CA ASN A 127 -24.79 -17.43 -2.15
C ASN A 127 -24.88 -17.84 -3.63
N LEU A 128 -23.77 -18.18 -4.29
CA LEU A 128 -23.79 -18.73 -5.65
C LEU A 128 -24.12 -20.23 -5.63
N ALA A 129 -24.50 -20.77 -6.79
CA ALA A 129 -24.74 -22.21 -6.92
C ALA A 129 -23.41 -22.98 -6.74
N ASP A 130 -23.45 -24.13 -6.08
CA ASP A 130 -22.25 -24.94 -5.78
C ASP A 130 -21.38 -25.23 -7.00
N ASN A 131 -22.00 -25.44 -8.18
CA ASN A 131 -21.25 -25.70 -9.41
C ASN A 131 -20.36 -24.52 -9.80
N VAL A 132 -20.75 -23.28 -9.48
CA VAL A 132 -19.91 -22.09 -9.74
C VAL A 132 -18.64 -22.15 -8.90
N TYR A 133 -18.73 -22.45 -7.60
CA TYR A 133 -17.55 -22.58 -6.74
C TYR A 133 -16.67 -23.78 -7.09
N ASN A 134 -17.26 -24.85 -7.63
CA ASN A 134 -16.51 -26.04 -8.02
C ASN A 134 -15.83 -25.92 -9.40
N GLU A 135 -16.40 -25.14 -10.32
CA GLU A 135 -15.95 -25.05 -11.72
C GLU A 135 -15.16 -23.77 -12.03
N CYS A 136 -15.29 -22.72 -11.22
CA CYS A 136 -14.63 -21.44 -11.44
C CYS A 136 -13.50 -21.21 -10.44
N ASP A 137 -12.46 -20.49 -10.87
CA ASP A 137 -11.28 -20.21 -10.07
C ASP A 137 -11.20 -18.70 -9.73
N PRO A 138 -11.21 -18.30 -8.45
CA PRO A 138 -11.03 -16.90 -8.06
C PRO A 138 -9.67 -16.32 -8.48
N ASP A 139 -8.62 -17.14 -8.63
CA ASP A 139 -7.32 -16.67 -9.13
C ASP A 139 -7.41 -16.24 -10.59
N TYR A 140 -8.23 -16.92 -11.40
CA TYR A 140 -8.51 -16.49 -12.77
C TYR A 140 -9.20 -15.12 -12.80
N VAL A 141 -10.17 -14.89 -11.91
CA VAL A 141 -10.85 -13.60 -11.77
C VAL A 141 -9.85 -12.51 -11.39
N LEU A 142 -8.98 -12.76 -10.40
CA LEU A 142 -7.93 -11.82 -10.00
C LEU A 142 -6.98 -11.49 -11.16
N GLN A 143 -6.53 -12.49 -11.91
CA GLN A 143 -5.63 -12.29 -13.05
C GLN A 143 -6.28 -11.45 -14.16
N GLU A 144 -7.51 -11.77 -14.55
CA GLU A 144 -8.23 -11.05 -15.61
C GLU A 144 -8.47 -9.59 -15.21
N LEU A 145 -8.96 -9.35 -13.98
CA LEU A 145 -9.15 -7.99 -13.46
C LEU A 145 -7.83 -7.23 -13.33
N SER A 146 -6.75 -7.90 -12.93
CA SER A 146 -5.41 -7.29 -12.87
C SER A 146 -4.96 -6.83 -14.26
N MET A 147 -5.18 -7.62 -15.31
CA MET A 147 -4.87 -7.22 -16.68
C MET A 147 -5.72 -6.02 -17.13
N LEU A 148 -7.04 -6.10 -16.95
CA LEU A 148 -7.99 -5.06 -17.40
C LEU A 148 -7.76 -3.71 -16.68
N THR A 149 -7.35 -3.74 -15.42
CA THR A 149 -7.06 -2.53 -14.64
C THR A 149 -5.62 -2.02 -14.79
N GLY A 150 -4.74 -2.76 -15.48
CA GLY A 150 -3.32 -2.42 -15.61
C GLY A 150 -2.48 -2.70 -14.37
N ASN A 151 -2.93 -3.60 -13.50
CA ASN A 151 -2.28 -4.06 -12.27
C ASN A 151 -1.67 -5.46 -12.42
N SER A 152 -1.25 -5.87 -13.62
CA SER A 152 -0.70 -7.21 -13.92
C SER A 152 0.70 -7.49 -13.35
N GLY A 153 1.11 -6.78 -12.29
CA GLY A 153 2.39 -7.01 -11.61
C GLY A 153 2.28 -8.14 -10.58
N ASN A 154 3.39 -8.41 -9.90
CA ASN A 154 3.44 -9.42 -8.82
C ASN A 154 2.71 -8.96 -7.55
N LEU A 155 2.45 -7.66 -7.41
CA LEU A 155 1.79 -7.10 -6.24
C LEU A 155 0.28 -7.27 -6.35
N GLN A 156 -0.23 -8.33 -5.72
CA GLN A 156 -1.65 -8.62 -5.61
C GLN A 156 -2.16 -8.18 -4.25
N ARG A 157 -3.37 -7.62 -4.24
CA ARG A 157 -4.01 -7.15 -3.01
C ARG A 157 -5.39 -7.77 -2.94
N TYR A 158 -5.61 -8.57 -1.92
CA TYR A 158 -6.86 -9.27 -1.72
C TYR A 158 -7.15 -9.46 -0.24
N TRP A 159 -8.40 -9.77 0.06
CA TRP A 159 -8.85 -10.21 1.36
C TRP A 159 -9.87 -11.32 1.16
N GLN A 160 -9.79 -12.35 1.99
CA GLN A 160 -10.79 -13.42 2.03
C GLN A 160 -11.45 -13.41 3.40
N GLY A 161 -12.74 -13.08 3.41
CA GLY A 161 -13.59 -13.13 4.58
C GLY A 161 -14.43 -14.41 4.64
N GLU A 162 -15.33 -14.47 5.61
CA GLU A 162 -16.25 -15.60 5.79
C GLU A 162 -17.32 -15.68 4.70
N THR A 163 -17.71 -14.54 4.13
CA THR A 163 -18.85 -14.45 3.19
C THR A 163 -18.50 -13.84 1.85
N GLU A 164 -17.32 -13.23 1.72
CA GLU A 164 -16.89 -12.51 0.52
C GLU A 164 -15.38 -12.60 0.32
N THR A 165 -14.95 -12.50 -0.93
CA THR A 165 -13.53 -12.31 -1.31
C THR A 165 -13.39 -10.97 -2.02
N ALA A 166 -12.47 -10.13 -1.56
CA ALA A 166 -12.22 -8.82 -2.13
C ALA A 166 -10.90 -8.77 -2.90
N PHE A 167 -10.90 -8.07 -4.04
CA PHE A 167 -9.70 -7.71 -4.79
C PHE A 167 -9.56 -6.19 -4.90
N TYR A 168 -8.35 -5.69 -4.75
CA TYR A 168 -8.08 -4.25 -4.71
C TYR A 168 -7.09 -3.84 -5.81
N PHE A 169 -7.46 -2.80 -6.55
CA PHE A 169 -6.71 -2.28 -7.68
C PHE A 169 -6.50 -0.78 -7.52
N TYR A 170 -5.28 -0.31 -7.77
CA TYR A 170 -4.95 1.11 -7.68
C TYR A 170 -4.42 1.60 -9.03
N GLY A 171 -4.86 2.79 -9.45
CA GLY A 171 -4.52 3.30 -10.76
C GLY A 171 -4.79 4.79 -10.90
N LYS A 172 -4.63 5.31 -12.12
CA LYS A 172 -4.79 6.75 -12.37
C LYS A 172 -6.25 7.21 -12.38
N SER A 173 -7.19 6.30 -12.59
CA SER A 173 -8.62 6.64 -12.67
C SER A 173 -9.51 5.44 -12.32
N TYR A 174 -10.33 5.61 -11.28
CA TYR A 174 -11.37 4.67 -10.87
C TYR A 174 -12.36 4.42 -12.01
N GLU A 175 -12.87 5.48 -12.64
CA GLU A 175 -13.84 5.36 -13.73
C GLU A 175 -13.29 4.56 -14.92
N LYS A 176 -12.00 4.74 -15.25
CA LYS A 176 -11.38 3.93 -16.32
C LYS A 176 -11.20 2.47 -15.92
N MET A 177 -10.76 2.19 -14.69
CA MET A 177 -10.65 0.81 -14.18
C MET A 177 -12.01 0.13 -14.15
N LYS A 178 -13.04 0.82 -13.65
CA LYS A 178 -14.42 0.33 -13.60
C LYS A 178 -14.96 0.02 -14.99
N ALA A 179 -14.80 0.95 -15.94
CA ALA A 179 -15.22 0.74 -17.31
C ALA A 179 -14.53 -0.48 -17.95
N ALA A 180 -13.22 -0.65 -17.71
CA ALA A 180 -12.44 -1.76 -18.26
C ALA A 180 -12.90 -3.14 -17.75
N ILE A 181 -13.33 -3.25 -16.49
CA ILE A 181 -13.77 -4.53 -15.91
C ILE A 181 -15.25 -4.84 -16.15
N THR A 182 -16.04 -3.87 -16.61
CA THR A 182 -17.51 -3.97 -16.63
C THR A 182 -18.02 -5.17 -17.42
N GLU A 183 -17.48 -5.41 -18.62
CA GLU A 183 -17.90 -6.54 -19.46
C GLU A 183 -17.61 -7.89 -18.79
N PHE A 184 -16.40 -8.06 -18.26
CA PHE A 184 -15.99 -9.28 -17.56
C PHE A 184 -16.82 -9.52 -16.29
N VAL A 185 -16.99 -8.51 -15.45
CA VAL A 185 -17.79 -8.59 -14.21
C VAL A 185 -19.25 -8.95 -14.51
N SER A 186 -19.81 -8.44 -15.62
CA SER A 186 -21.20 -8.74 -16.00
C SER A 186 -21.43 -10.15 -16.55
N SER A 187 -20.38 -10.81 -17.02
CA SER A 187 -20.47 -12.08 -17.76
C SER A 187 -19.89 -13.28 -17.00
N TYR A 188 -18.90 -13.07 -16.13
CA TYR A 188 -18.22 -14.17 -15.45
C TYR A 188 -19.03 -14.70 -14.24
N PRO A 189 -19.24 -16.02 -14.10
CA PRO A 189 -20.11 -16.59 -13.06
C PRO A 189 -19.77 -16.20 -11.61
N LEU A 190 -18.49 -16.18 -11.23
CA LEU A 190 -18.06 -15.78 -9.87
C LEU A 190 -18.31 -14.29 -9.58
N CYS A 191 -18.45 -13.47 -10.61
CA CYS A 191 -18.72 -12.03 -10.47
C CYS A 191 -20.21 -11.72 -10.28
N LYS A 192 -21.09 -12.73 -10.34
CA LYS A 192 -22.53 -12.52 -10.19
C LYS A 192 -22.84 -11.96 -8.80
N GLY A 193 -23.45 -10.77 -8.77
CA GLY A 193 -23.79 -10.07 -7.53
C GLY A 193 -22.62 -9.34 -6.87
N ALA A 194 -21.44 -9.31 -7.51
CA ALA A 194 -20.29 -8.63 -6.97
C ALA A 194 -20.52 -7.11 -6.81
N ARG A 195 -19.97 -6.53 -5.74
CA ARG A 195 -19.97 -5.07 -5.53
C ARG A 195 -18.67 -4.46 -5.99
N VAL A 196 -18.76 -3.39 -6.77
CA VAL A 196 -17.60 -2.58 -7.18
C VAL A 196 -17.66 -1.24 -6.45
N VAL A 197 -16.62 -0.92 -5.68
CA VAL A 197 -16.57 0.23 -4.76
C VAL A 197 -15.32 1.08 -5.06
N GLN A 198 -15.44 2.40 -4.99
CA GLN A 198 -14.28 3.28 -5.00
C GLN A 198 -13.69 3.38 -3.59
N ILE A 199 -12.40 3.12 -3.45
CA ILE A 199 -11.69 3.10 -2.16
C ILE A 199 -10.60 4.17 -2.02
N ALA A 200 -10.29 4.88 -3.11
CA ALA A 200 -9.42 6.06 -3.13
C ALA A 200 -9.75 6.96 -4.33
#